data_AF-A0A831NIC4-F1
#
_entry.id   AF-A0A831NIC4-F1
#
_cell.length_a   1.000
_cell.length_b   1.000
_cell.length_c   1.000
_cell.angle_alpha   90.00
_cell.angle_beta   90.00
_cell.angle_gamma   90.00
#
_symmetry.space_group_name_H-M   'P 1'
#
loop_
_entity.id
_entity.type
_entity.pdbx_description
1 polymer ?
#
loop_
_entity_poly.entity_id
_entity_poly.type
_entity_poly.pdbx_seq_one_letter_code
_entity_poly.pdbx_strand_id
1 'polypeptide(L)'
;MDLKIEVSEELRQAWPLFRGAAVFATVKNSPYSEELWKRIGEFTELYRQKYTIDSIKEMPAIQATRQAYKKCGKDPSRYRPSSEALCR
;
A
#
# COMPACT_ATOMS: atom_id res chain seq x y z
N MET A 1 -20.51 0.03 -17.13
CA MET A 1 -19.81 1.07 -16.35
C MET A 1 -18.46 1.23 -17.00
N ASP A 2 -18.15 2.41 -17.54
CA ASP A 2 -16.88 2.63 -18.24
C ASP A 2 -15.92 3.34 -17.26
N LEU A 3 -15.07 2.55 -16.58
CA LEU A 3 -14.12 3.07 -15.60
C LEU A 3 -12.79 3.34 -16.31
N LYS A 4 -12.46 4.62 -16.48
CA LYS A 4 -11.19 5.06 -17.04
C LYS A 4 -10.25 5.48 -15.91
N ILE A 5 -9.10 4.81 -15.80
CA ILE A 5 -8.04 5.16 -14.84
C ILE A 5 -6.84 5.61 -15.64
N GLU A 6 -6.38 6.83 -15.37
CA GLU A 6 -5.25 7.44 -16.04
C GLU A 6 -4.23 7.95 -15.03
N VAL A 7 -2.95 7.89 -15.43
CA VAL A 7 -1.86 8.51 -14.69
C VAL A 7 -1.65 9.89 -15.28
N SER A 8 -1.75 10.92 -14.45
CA SER A 8 -1.55 12.31 -14.88
C SER A 8 -0.13 12.53 -15.39
N GLU A 9 0.02 13.50 -16.29
CA GLU A 9 1.33 13.79 -16.90
C GLU A 9 2.32 14.32 -15.86
N GLU A 10 1.85 15.07 -14.86
CA GLU A 10 2.66 15.54 -13.74
C GLU A 10 3.26 14.36 -12.96
N LEU A 11 2.48 13.30 -12.72
CA LEU A 11 2.99 12.11 -12.04
C LEU A 11 3.95 11.32 -12.92
N ARG A 12 3.68 11.21 -14.23
CA ARG A 12 4.59 10.55 -15.17
C ARG A 12 5.95 11.23 -15.23
N GLN A 13 5.98 12.56 -15.19
CA GLN A 13 7.22 13.34 -15.21
C GLN A 13 7.95 13.26 -13.86
N ALA A 14 7.24 13.42 -12.74
CA ALA A 14 7.85 13.40 -11.41
C ALA A 14 8.31 11.99 -10.99
N TRP A 15 7.58 10.94 -11.39
CA TRP A 15 7.84 9.55 -11.03
C TRP A 15 7.62 8.58 -12.22
N PRO A 16 8.53 8.56 -13.22
CA PRO A 16 8.40 7.72 -14.42
C PRO A 16 8.36 6.21 -14.15
N LEU A 17 8.87 5.80 -12.99
CA LEU A 17 8.87 4.41 -12.53
C LEU A 17 7.55 3.97 -11.88
N PHE A 18 6.51 4.83 -11.90
CA PHE A 18 5.20 4.49 -11.36
C PHE A 18 4.67 3.18 -11.96
N ARG A 19 4.15 2.32 -11.07
CA ARG A 19 3.42 1.10 -11.39
C ARG A 19 2.17 1.07 -10.52
N GLY A 20 1.02 0.93 -11.16
CA GLY A 20 -0.27 0.88 -10.49
C GLY A 20 -1.10 -0.27 -11.04
N ALA A 21 -1.94 -0.83 -10.18
CA ALA A 21 -2.97 -1.78 -10.55
C ALA A 21 -4.29 -1.33 -9.92
N ALA A 22 -5.39 -1.59 -10.60
CA ALA A 22 -6.72 -1.38 -10.07
C ALA A 22 -7.47 -2.69 -10.15
N VAL A 23 -8.16 -3.05 -9.06
CA VAL A 23 -8.99 -4.25 -8.98
C VAL A 23 -10.42 -3.79 -8.73
N PHE A 24 -11.32 -4.22 -9.61
CA PHE A 24 -12.76 -4.03 -9.43
C PHE A 24 -13.37 -5.37 -9.04
N ALA A 25 -14.13 -5.41 -7.97
CA ALA A 25 -14.78 -6.61 -7.48
C ALA A 25 -16.14 -6.29 -6.86
N THR A 26 -17.12 -7.16 -7.10
CA THR A 26 -18.35 -7.17 -6.31
C THR A 26 -18.11 -8.02 -5.08
N VAL A 27 -18.17 -7.43 -3.90
CA VAL A 27 -17.93 -8.12 -2.63
C VAL A 27 -19.24 -8.28 -1.89
N LYS A 28 -19.54 -9.49 -1.42
CA LYS A 28 -20.62 -9.75 -0.46
C LYS A 28 -19.98 -9.94 0.91
N ASN A 29 -20.29 -9.04 1.84
CA ASN A 29 -19.81 -9.18 3.21
C ASN A 29 -20.64 -10.21 3.99
N SER A 30 -20.03 -10.82 5.00
CA SER A 30 -20.67 -11.66 6.00
C SER A 30 -20.35 -11.11 7.39
N PRO A 31 -21.21 -11.32 8.41
CA PRO A 31 -20.86 -10.92 9.77
C PRO A 31 -19.54 -11.55 10.26
N TYR A 32 -19.19 -12.75 9.77
CA TYR A 32 -17.98 -13.46 10.12
C TYR A 32 -17.54 -14.43 9.01
N SER A 33 -16.22 -14.61 8.83
CA SER A 33 -15.61 -15.62 7.96
C SER A 33 -14.35 -16.18 8.62
N GLU A 34 -14.39 -17.45 9.02
CA GLU A 34 -13.27 -18.12 9.70
C GLU A 34 -12.02 -18.20 8.81
N GLU A 35 -12.19 -18.53 7.53
CA GLU A 35 -11.11 -18.63 6.56
C GLU A 35 -10.38 -17.28 6.40
N LEU A 36 -11.12 -16.18 6.31
CA LEU A 36 -10.56 -14.85 6.22
C LEU A 36 -9.74 -14.51 7.46
N TRP A 37 -10.28 -14.78 8.65
CA TRP A 37 -9.57 -14.53 9.91
C TRP A 37 -8.33 -15.39 10.06
N LYS A 38 -8.38 -16.67 9.66
CA LYS A 38 -7.20 -17.52 9.60
C LYS A 38 -6.13 -16.92 8.70
N ARG A 39 -6.51 -16.43 7.52
CA ARG A 39 -5.57 -15.81 6.57
C ARG A 39 -4.97 -14.52 7.11
N ILE A 40 -5.78 -13.68 7.76
CA ILE A 40 -5.30 -12.46 8.46
C ILE A 40 -4.28 -12.85 9.54
N GLY A 41 -4.58 -13.88 10.34
CA GLY A 41 -3.68 -14.38 11.39
C GLY A 41 -2.35 -14.89 10.84
N GLU A 42 -2.38 -15.71 9.78
CA GLU A 42 -1.18 -16.20 9.09
C GLU A 42 -0.27 -15.06 8.61
N PHE A 43 -0.84 -14.06 7.94
CA PHE A 43 -0.08 -12.89 7.49
C PHE A 43 0.41 -12.03 8.65
N THR A 44 -0.39 -11.87 9.70
CA THR A 44 0.01 -11.12 10.90
C THR A 44 1.27 -11.75 11.53
N GLU A 45 1.28 -13.07 11.68
CA GLU A 45 2.42 -13.78 12.25
C GLU A 45 3.65 -13.71 11.33
N LEU A 46 3.46 -13.93 10.02
CA LEU A 46 4.54 -13.80 9.03
C LEU A 46 5.17 -12.40 9.06
N TYR A 47 4.38 -11.35 9.20
CA TYR A 47 4.89 -9.99 9.28
C TYR A 47 5.65 -9.73 10.58
N ARG A 48 5.16 -10.23 11.72
CA ARG A 48 5.86 -10.10 13.01
C ARG A 48 7.20 -10.85 13.05
N GLN A 49 7.29 -11.99 12.38
CA GLN A 49 8.53 -12.75 12.28
C GLN A 49 9.56 -12.06 11.37
N LYS A 50 9.09 -11.38 10.32
CA LYS A 50 9.94 -10.79 9.29
C LYS A 50 10.34 -9.34 9.58
N TYR A 51 9.51 -8.58 10.30
CA TYR A 51 9.67 -7.15 10.47
C TYR A 51 9.55 -6.71 11.92
N THR A 52 10.31 -5.66 12.27
CA THR A 52 10.17 -4.91 13.50
C THR A 52 9.52 -3.56 13.19
N ILE A 53 9.05 -2.86 14.22
CA ILE A 53 8.48 -1.50 14.09
C ILE A 53 9.43 -0.57 13.30
N ASP A 54 10.74 -0.72 13.52
CA ASP A 54 11.75 0.07 12.84
C ASP A 54 12.06 -0.41 11.43
N SER A 55 11.98 -1.72 11.14
CA SER A 55 12.29 -2.25 9.81
C SER A 55 11.15 -2.16 8.81
N ILE A 56 9.90 -1.94 9.26
CA ILE A 56 8.74 -1.70 8.37
C ILE A 56 9.03 -0.58 7.37
N LYS A 57 9.71 0.48 7.80
CA LYS A 57 10.04 1.63 6.93
C LYS A 57 10.93 1.24 5.73
N GLU A 58 11.62 0.11 5.82
CA GLU A 58 12.50 -0.43 4.77
C GLU A 58 11.77 -1.33 3.77
N MET A 59 10.47 -1.60 3.98
CA MET A 59 9.68 -2.36 3.00
C MET A 59 9.70 -1.63 1.64
N PRO A 60 9.97 -2.34 0.52
CA PRO A 60 10.07 -1.72 -0.79
C PRO A 60 8.85 -0.87 -1.18
N ALA A 61 7.64 -1.33 -0.84
CA ALA A 61 6.41 -0.59 -1.12
C ALA A 61 6.31 0.74 -0.35
N ILE A 62 6.74 0.75 0.92
CA ILE A 62 6.74 1.96 1.76
C ILE A 62 7.82 2.94 1.28
N GLN A 63 9.02 2.43 0.98
CA GLN A 63 10.10 3.23 0.40
C GLN A 63 9.71 3.85 -0.94
N ALA A 64 9.13 3.06 -1.86
CA ALA A 64 8.67 3.55 -3.16
C ALA A 64 7.62 4.67 -3.01
N THR A 65 6.68 4.51 -2.09
CA THR A 65 5.65 5.52 -1.83
C THR A 65 6.25 6.82 -1.26
N ARG A 66 7.17 6.72 -0.29
CA ARG A 66 7.86 7.89 0.29
C ARG A 66 8.71 8.63 -0.74
N GLN A 67 9.39 7.91 -1.62
CA GLN A 67 10.18 8.49 -2.70
C GLN A 67 9.29 9.21 -3.72
N ALA A 68 8.14 8.61 -4.09
CA ALA A 68 7.16 9.23 -4.97
C ALA A 68 6.63 10.55 -4.37
N TYR A 69 6.28 10.57 -3.08
CA TYR A 69 5.88 11.81 -2.39
C TYR A 69 6.96 12.88 -2.45
N LYS A 70 8.21 12.53 -2.12
CA LYS A 70 9.35 13.45 -2.18
C LYS A 70 9.52 14.05 -3.59
N LYS A 71 9.43 13.22 -4.62
CA LYS A 71 9.55 13.64 -6.03
C LYS A 71 8.41 14.53 -6.49
N CYS A 72 7.22 14.36 -5.90
CA CYS A 72 6.07 15.23 -6.10
C CYS A 72 6.07 16.47 -5.19
N GLY A 73 7.20 16.81 -4.54
CA GLY A 73 7.34 17.99 -3.69
C GLY A 73 6.64 17.89 -2.33
N LYS A 74 6.25 16.68 -1.90
CA LYS A 74 5.63 16.44 -0.59
C LYS A 74 6.69 15.97 0.42
N ASP A 75 6.62 16.48 1.64
CA ASP A 75 7.48 16.06 2.76
C ASP A 75 7.09 14.63 3.20
N PRO A 76 7.93 13.60 2.99
CA PRO A 76 7.58 12.22 3.33
C PRO A 76 7.33 12.00 4.82
N SER A 77 7.86 12.84 5.70
CA SER A 77 7.63 12.72 7.14
C SER A 77 6.20 13.06 7.56
N ARG A 78 5.49 13.83 6.72
CA ARG A 78 4.09 14.25 6.96
C ARG A 78 3.06 13.24 6.45
N TYR A 79 3.47 12.26 5.66
CA TYR A 79 2.59 11.28 5.05
C TYR A 79 2.95 9.87 5.52
N ARG A 80 1.96 9.17 6.07
CA ARG A 80 2.08 7.74 6.40
C ARG A 80 1.30 6.95 5.37
N PRO A 81 1.97 6.20 4.46
CA PRO A 81 1.29 5.30 3.54
C PRO A 81 0.39 4.33 4.31
N SER A 82 -0.77 3.97 3.77
CA SER A 82 -1.69 3.00 4.39
C SER A 82 -1.01 1.66 4.68
N SER A 83 -0.07 1.24 3.81
CA SER A 83 0.76 0.05 4.03
C SER A 83 1.65 0.16 5.26
N GLU A 84 2.21 1.34 5.55
CA GLU A 84 2.98 1.57 6.78
C GLU A 84 2.06 1.63 8.00
N ALA A 85 0.93 2.33 7.89
CA ALA A 85 -0.03 2.47 8.98
C ALA A 85 -0.64 1.14 9.41
N LEU A 86 -0.87 0.22 8.46
CA LEU A 86 -1.40 -1.12 8.73
C LEU A 86 -0.39 -2.04 9.42
N CYS A 87 0.91 -1.89 9.12
CA CYS A 87 1.93 -2.80 9.63
C CYS A 87 2.43 -2.46 11.05
N ARG A 88 2.27 -1.20 11.48
CA ARG A 88 2.70 -0.72 12.80
C ARG A 88 1.65 -1.04 13.86
#